data_AF-A0A0N5B8Z1-F1
#
_entry.id   AF-A0A0N5B8Z1-F1
#
_cell.length_a   1.000
_cell.length_b   1.000
_cell.length_c   1.000
_cell.angle_alpha   90.00
_cell.angle_beta   90.00
_cell.angle_gamma   90.00
#
_symmetry.space_group_name_H-M   'P 1'
#
loop_
_entity.id
_entity.type
_entity.pdbx_description
1 polymer ?
#
loop_
_entity_poly.entity_id
_entity_poly.type
_entity_poly.pdbx_seq_one_letter_code
_entity_poly.pdbx_strand_id
1 'polypeptide(L)'
;MAPERQFHETDEVLCYDKNFPYAELGVIFNTGSCIYRNVVIYGIGDKKEILENLQRDQLSGMPSIYFEGNSIRFGARQLLDAVNEECDLGITYTKNDLTKYAEMIKEELENTEKNFSLALLINNCDYEELIYDTTLQECLTTICSTKKIFFIGTCTHPLFPSPGSNAREELRCYFLKFSTFKYLECEDGDDDDMDVDGDEVTHKTQSIKVVYDSLTPNTKKLFTLMMQLFVKNNFKSIFSDDLFSQARDEFLVNSVTVMQEMMTEFLDHEIVNRHHDSAGKVKFILKIKKNVLIDFMESEGLELEEEEDS
;
A
#
# COMPACT_ATOMS: atom_id res chain seq x y z
N MET A 1 7.05 -9.96 32.17
CA MET A 1 7.47 -11.34 31.92
C MET A 1 7.65 -11.44 30.42
N ALA A 2 8.85 -11.77 29.94
CA ALA A 2 9.04 -12.02 28.51
C ALA A 2 8.31 -13.33 28.18
N PRO A 3 7.56 -13.40 27.08
CA PRO A 3 6.90 -14.65 26.68
C PRO A 3 7.97 -15.72 26.58
N GLU A 4 7.62 -16.92 27.02
CA GLU A 4 8.42 -18.12 26.81
C GLU A 4 8.91 -18.14 25.36
N ARG A 5 10.21 -18.40 25.18
CA ARG A 5 10.80 -18.37 23.86
C ARG A 5 10.05 -19.40 23.02
N GLN A 6 9.36 -18.94 21.98
CA GLN A 6 8.72 -19.78 20.95
C GLN A 6 9.65 -20.90 20.45
N PHE A 7 10.95 -20.66 20.56
CA PHE A 7 12.00 -21.66 20.45
C PHE A 7 12.56 -21.97 21.84
N HIS A 8 12.30 -23.18 22.32
CA HIS A 8 12.94 -23.69 23.52
C HIS A 8 13.57 -25.04 23.24
N GLU A 9 14.70 -25.29 23.90
CA GLU A 9 15.43 -26.54 23.81
C GLU A 9 15.11 -27.35 25.07
N THR A 10 14.45 -28.48 24.87
CA THR A 10 14.14 -29.45 25.92
C THR A 10 14.77 -30.76 25.51
N ASP A 11 15.69 -31.28 26.33
CA ASP A 11 16.39 -32.55 26.10
C ASP A 11 17.01 -32.70 24.69
N GLU A 12 17.76 -31.69 24.24
CA GLU A 12 18.43 -31.63 22.91
C GLU A 12 17.47 -31.66 21.70
N VAL A 13 16.16 -31.52 21.92
CA VAL A 13 15.15 -31.38 20.87
C VAL A 13 14.69 -29.92 20.81
N LEU A 14 14.83 -29.31 19.64
CA LEU A 14 14.29 -27.98 19.35
C LEU A 14 12.76 -28.08 19.24
N CYS A 15 12.07 -27.57 20.26
CA CYS A 15 10.61 -27.49 20.27
C CYS A 15 10.17 -26.12 19.74
N TYR A 16 9.13 -26.15 18.90
CA TYR A 16 8.52 -24.96 18.32
C TYR A 16 7.04 -24.88 18.72
N ASP A 17 6.72 -23.86 19.51
CA ASP A 17 5.35 -23.63 19.94
C ASP A 17 4.54 -23.01 18.79
N LYS A 18 3.63 -23.83 18.24
CA LYS A 18 2.70 -23.43 17.18
C LYS A 18 1.51 -22.62 17.71
N ASN A 19 1.21 -22.76 19.01
CA ASN A 19 0.04 -22.13 19.60
C ASN A 19 0.39 -20.73 20.08
N PHE A 20 -0.29 -19.73 19.53
CA PHE A 20 -0.12 -18.35 19.94
C PHE A 20 -0.66 -18.14 21.38
N PRO A 21 0.06 -17.42 22.26
CA PRO A 21 -0.34 -17.23 23.66
C PRO A 21 -1.44 -16.17 23.80
N TYR A 22 -2.67 -16.50 23.38
CA TYR A 22 -3.84 -15.61 23.45
C TYR A 22 -4.14 -15.11 24.87
N ALA A 23 -3.85 -15.92 25.90
CA ALA A 23 -4.10 -15.57 27.29
C ALA A 23 -3.24 -14.39 27.78
N GLU A 24 -2.01 -14.25 27.26
CA GLU A 24 -1.12 -13.12 27.63
C GLU A 24 -1.65 -11.80 27.08
N LEU A 25 -2.18 -11.81 25.86
CA LEU A 25 -2.86 -10.65 25.30
C LEU A 25 -4.16 -10.35 26.04
N GLY A 26 -4.90 -11.38 26.44
CA GLY A 26 -6.08 -11.23 27.29
C GLY A 26 -5.80 -10.47 28.59
N VAL A 27 -4.59 -10.56 29.16
CA VAL A 27 -4.21 -9.74 30.33
C VAL A 27 -4.06 -8.26 29.96
N ILE A 28 -3.51 -7.96 28.78
CA ILE A 28 -3.37 -6.58 28.28
C ILE A 28 -4.77 -5.96 28.07
N PHE A 29 -5.76 -6.76 27.65
CA PHE A 29 -7.11 -6.27 27.37
C PHE A 29 -8.06 -6.29 28.58
N ASN A 30 -7.97 -7.29 29.46
CA ASN A 30 -8.92 -7.49 30.58
C ASN A 30 -8.50 -6.83 31.90
N THR A 31 -7.26 -6.35 32.04
CA THR A 31 -6.87 -5.59 33.24
C THR A 31 -7.35 -4.15 33.10
N GLY A 32 -8.56 -3.89 33.62
CA GLY A 32 -9.24 -2.60 33.50
C GLY A 32 -8.40 -1.35 33.75
N SER A 33 -8.81 -0.25 33.12
CA SER A 33 -8.41 1.16 33.26
C SER A 33 -6.91 1.55 33.29
N CYS A 34 -5.95 0.62 33.32
CA CYS A 34 -4.57 0.97 33.68
C CYS A 34 -3.49 0.59 32.65
N ILE A 35 -3.74 -0.33 31.71
CA ILE A 35 -2.73 -0.70 30.69
C ILE A 35 -3.37 -0.81 29.30
N TYR A 36 -3.80 0.32 28.73
CA TYR A 36 -4.08 0.40 27.29
C TYR A 36 -2.75 0.55 26.55
N ARG A 37 -2.14 -0.57 26.14
CA ARG A 37 -1.03 -0.57 25.19
C ARG A 37 -1.53 -1.15 23.88
N ASN A 38 -1.13 -0.49 22.79
CA ASN A 38 -1.29 -1.07 21.47
C ASN A 38 -0.36 -2.28 21.34
N VAL A 39 -0.71 -3.27 20.54
CA VAL A 39 0.08 -4.50 20.38
C VAL A 39 0.55 -4.60 18.95
N VAL A 40 1.83 -4.88 18.76
CA VAL A 40 2.40 -5.18 17.44
C VAL A 40 3.02 -6.56 17.49
N ILE A 41 2.44 -7.49 16.74
CA ILE A 41 2.91 -8.87 16.61
C ILE A 41 3.86 -8.93 15.42
N TYR A 42 5.15 -9.11 15.67
CA TYR A 42 6.17 -9.17 14.62
C TYR A 42 6.83 -10.54 14.53
N GLY A 43 7.14 -10.97 13.31
CA GLY A 43 7.80 -12.25 13.07
C GLY A 43 7.56 -12.79 11.67
N ILE A 44 8.27 -13.86 11.34
CA ILE A 44 8.31 -14.43 9.99
C ILE A 44 7.03 -15.21 9.71
N GLY A 45 6.44 -14.98 8.54
CA GLY A 45 5.25 -15.70 8.04
C GLY A 45 3.94 -14.93 8.23
N ASP A 46 2.90 -15.43 7.57
CA ASP A 46 1.56 -14.85 7.64
C ASP A 46 0.94 -15.01 9.02
N LYS A 47 0.33 -13.94 9.53
CA LYS A 47 -0.27 -13.84 10.87
C LYS A 47 -1.76 -13.53 10.81
N LYS A 48 -2.38 -13.56 9.62
CA LYS A 48 -3.82 -13.34 9.42
C LYS A 48 -4.68 -14.23 10.32
N GLU A 49 -4.39 -15.54 10.35
CA GLU A 49 -5.12 -16.50 11.20
C GLU A 49 -5.06 -16.13 12.70
N ILE A 50 -3.96 -15.51 13.14
CA ILE A 50 -3.82 -15.09 14.55
C ILE A 50 -4.80 -13.96 14.84
N LEU A 51 -4.91 -12.97 13.95
CA LEU A 51 -5.86 -11.86 14.09
C LEU A 51 -7.31 -12.34 14.03
N GLU A 52 -7.64 -13.22 13.08
CA GLU A 52 -8.99 -13.78 12.94
C GLU A 52 -9.41 -14.59 14.16
N ASN A 53 -8.51 -15.42 14.70
CA ASN A 53 -8.78 -16.19 15.91
C ASN A 53 -8.88 -15.27 17.14
N LEU A 54 -8.06 -14.21 17.20
CA LEU A 54 -8.15 -13.22 18.27
C LEU A 54 -9.48 -12.46 18.23
N GLN A 55 -9.96 -12.12 17.02
CA GLN A 55 -11.26 -11.52 16.82
C GLN A 55 -12.40 -12.43 17.29
N ARG A 56 -12.33 -13.72 16.92
CA ARG A 56 -13.36 -14.72 17.24
C ARG A 56 -13.41 -15.10 18.72
N ASP A 57 -12.25 -15.28 19.35
CA ASP A 57 -12.17 -15.90 20.68
C ASP A 57 -12.10 -14.87 21.82
N GLN A 58 -11.30 -13.82 21.66
CA GLN A 58 -11.03 -12.85 22.73
C GLN A 58 -11.85 -11.55 22.58
N LEU A 59 -12.16 -11.14 21.35
CA LEU A 59 -12.85 -9.88 21.06
C LEU A 59 -14.34 -10.04 20.76
N SER A 60 -14.93 -11.24 20.91
CA SER A 60 -16.35 -11.49 20.59
C SER A 60 -17.34 -10.63 21.39
N GLY A 61 -16.92 -10.03 22.50
CA GLY A 61 -17.72 -9.14 23.34
C GLY A 61 -17.54 -7.65 23.05
N MET A 62 -16.70 -7.26 22.09
CA MET A 62 -16.36 -5.86 21.80
C MET A 62 -16.43 -5.58 20.29
N PRO A 63 -16.77 -4.34 19.88
CA PRO A 63 -16.69 -3.96 18.48
C PRO A 63 -15.22 -4.05 18.01
N SER A 64 -15.02 -4.63 16.82
CA SER A 64 -13.70 -4.79 16.22
C SER A 64 -13.76 -4.55 14.72
N ILE A 65 -12.80 -3.81 14.20
CA ILE A 65 -12.68 -3.50 12.78
C ILE A 65 -11.40 -4.17 12.26
N TYR A 66 -11.51 -4.86 11.13
CA TYR A 66 -10.39 -5.54 10.48
C TYR A 66 -9.97 -4.81 9.21
N PHE A 67 -8.67 -4.56 9.07
CA PHE A 67 -8.06 -3.95 7.90
C PHE A 67 -6.89 -4.79 7.38
N GLU A 68 -6.77 -4.84 6.06
CA GLU A 68 -5.61 -5.41 5.36
C GLU A 68 -4.69 -4.27 4.92
N GLY A 69 -3.51 -4.17 5.51
CA GLY A 69 -2.57 -3.08 5.27
C GLY A 69 -1.87 -3.13 3.90
N ASN A 70 -1.89 -4.27 3.22
CA ASN A 70 -1.43 -4.42 1.83
C ASN A 70 -2.49 -3.98 0.80
N SER A 71 -3.70 -3.61 1.23
CA SER A 71 -4.74 -3.17 0.29
C SER A 71 -4.46 -1.74 -0.21
N ILE A 72 -4.44 -1.55 -1.52
CA ILE A 72 -4.32 -0.23 -2.18
C ILE A 72 -5.44 0.73 -1.74
N ARG A 73 -6.57 0.20 -1.27
CA ARG A 73 -7.71 1.00 -0.79
C ARG A 73 -7.56 1.48 0.64
N PHE A 74 -6.64 0.90 1.41
CA PHE A 74 -6.45 1.21 2.81
C PHE A 74 -5.62 2.47 3.00
N GLY A 75 -6.21 3.45 3.68
CA GLY A 75 -5.56 4.72 4.00
C GLY A 75 -6.25 5.43 5.15
N ALA A 76 -5.69 6.58 5.56
CA ALA A 76 -6.15 7.34 6.73
C ALA A 76 -7.64 7.68 6.72
N ARG A 77 -8.18 8.05 5.55
CA ARG A 77 -9.60 8.35 5.38
C ARG A 77 -10.50 7.14 5.63
N GLN A 78 -10.16 5.98 5.04
CA GLN A 78 -10.94 4.75 5.23
C GLN A 78 -10.93 4.31 6.69
N LEU A 79 -9.78 4.44 7.37
CA LEU A 79 -9.68 4.16 8.80
C LEU A 79 -10.60 5.07 9.62
N LEU A 80 -10.58 6.38 9.36
CA LEU A 80 -11.40 7.35 10.08
C LEU A 80 -12.91 7.15 9.82
N ASP A 81 -13.29 6.91 8.57
CA ASP A 81 -14.68 6.67 8.18
C ASP A 81 -15.23 5.39 8.82
N ALA A 82 -14.45 4.30 8.83
CA ALA A 82 -14.84 3.05 9.49
C ALA A 82 -15.00 3.22 11.01
N VAL A 83 -14.13 4.00 11.67
CA VAL A 83 -14.27 4.32 13.09
C VAL A 83 -15.54 5.15 13.35
N ASN A 84 -15.82 6.13 12.49
CA ASN A 84 -17.01 6.97 12.60
C ASN A 84 -18.31 6.17 12.43
N GLU A 85 -18.34 5.21 11.50
CA GLU A 85 -19.47 4.31 11.29
C GLU A 85 -19.66 3.33 12.45
N GLU A 86 -18.60 2.64 12.89
CA GLU A 86 -18.69 1.62 13.95
C GLU A 86 -19.02 2.23 15.33
N CYS A 87 -18.59 3.48 15.57
CA CYS A 87 -18.90 4.21 16.80
C CYS A 87 -20.22 4.99 16.73
N ASP A 88 -20.89 5.02 15.58
CA ASP A 88 -22.12 5.79 15.31
C ASP A 88 -22.01 7.27 15.75
N LEU A 89 -20.88 7.92 15.40
CA LEU A 89 -20.61 9.31 15.81
C LEU A 89 -21.34 10.33 14.91
N GLY A 90 -21.80 9.91 13.72
CA GLY A 90 -22.59 10.75 12.81
C GLY A 90 -21.83 11.96 12.24
N ILE A 91 -20.49 11.95 12.29
CA ILE A 91 -19.67 13.08 11.83
C ILE A 91 -19.62 13.03 10.30
N THR A 92 -20.12 14.07 9.62
CA THR A 92 -19.97 14.20 8.18
C THR A 92 -18.78 15.11 7.88
N TYR A 93 -17.64 14.53 7.53
CA TYR A 93 -16.43 15.29 7.19
C TYR A 93 -16.16 15.23 5.69
N THR A 94 -16.23 16.39 5.01
CA THR A 94 -16.08 16.50 3.55
C THR A 94 -14.79 17.20 3.11
N LYS A 95 -13.97 17.68 4.05
CA LYS A 95 -12.72 18.38 3.74
C LYS A 95 -11.55 17.39 3.63
N ASN A 96 -10.48 17.78 2.94
CA ASN A 96 -9.27 16.97 2.77
C ASN A 96 -8.33 16.98 3.99
N ASP A 97 -8.69 17.65 5.08
CA ASP A 97 -7.84 17.80 6.26
C ASP A 97 -8.11 16.68 7.28
N LEU A 98 -7.41 15.56 7.09
CA LEU A 98 -7.63 14.32 7.83
C LEU A 98 -7.24 14.42 9.32
N THR A 99 -6.24 15.24 9.64
CA THR A 99 -5.80 15.44 11.03
C THR A 99 -6.91 16.10 11.86
N LYS A 100 -7.59 17.12 11.31
CA LYS A 100 -8.75 17.73 11.96
C LYS A 100 -9.92 16.76 12.12
N TYR A 101 -10.12 15.88 11.14
CA TYR A 101 -11.16 14.86 11.24
C TYR A 101 -10.87 13.88 12.40
N ALA A 102 -9.61 13.47 12.55
CA ALA A 102 -9.17 12.66 13.69
C ALA A 102 -9.36 13.36 15.04
N GLU A 103 -9.08 14.68 15.12
CA GLU A 103 -9.33 15.48 16.32
C GLU A 103 -10.84 15.56 16.66
N MET A 104 -11.70 15.79 15.68
CA MET A 104 -13.16 15.79 15.89
C MET A 104 -13.68 14.44 16.39
N ILE A 105 -13.20 13.34 15.79
CA ILE A 105 -13.51 11.98 16.26
C ILE A 105 -13.06 11.82 17.71
N LYS A 106 -11.83 12.25 18.04
CA LYS A 106 -11.29 12.19 19.41
C LYS A 106 -12.19 12.94 20.41
N GLU A 107 -12.64 14.15 20.10
CA GLU A 107 -13.49 14.94 20.98
C GLU A 107 -14.85 14.24 21.24
N GLU A 108 -15.50 13.73 20.19
CA GLU A 108 -16.76 12.98 20.32
C GLU A 108 -16.59 11.67 21.09
N LEU A 109 -15.47 10.97 20.87
CA LEU A 109 -15.12 9.78 21.63
C LEU A 109 -14.93 10.11 23.11
N GLU A 110 -14.28 11.22 23.47
CA GLU A 110 -14.12 11.65 24.86
C GLU A 110 -15.46 12.03 25.50
N ASN A 111 -16.32 12.75 24.78
CA ASN A 111 -17.66 13.17 25.24
C ASN A 111 -18.64 12.01 25.45
N THR A 112 -18.42 10.88 24.80
CA THR A 112 -19.30 9.71 24.92
C THR A 112 -19.11 9.03 26.29
N GLU A 113 -20.07 9.18 27.22
CA GLU A 113 -20.03 8.59 28.57
C GLU A 113 -20.10 7.04 28.60
N LYS A 114 -20.35 6.39 27.46
CA LYS A 114 -20.37 4.92 27.39
C LYS A 114 -18.95 4.38 27.62
N ASN A 115 -18.82 3.44 28.55
CA ASN A 115 -17.64 2.57 28.66
C ASN A 115 -17.67 1.58 27.49
N PHE A 116 -17.18 2.01 26.33
CA PHE A 116 -16.95 1.12 25.20
C PHE A 116 -15.46 1.11 24.85
N SER A 117 -15.01 -0.03 24.33
CA SER A 117 -13.64 -0.23 23.87
C SER A 117 -13.71 -0.78 22.45
N LEU A 118 -13.09 -0.08 21.50
CA LEU A 118 -13.00 -0.50 20.09
C LEU A 118 -11.62 -1.09 19.81
N ALA A 119 -11.60 -2.26 19.17
CA ALA A 119 -10.37 -2.92 18.73
C ALA A 119 -10.14 -2.69 17.23
N LEU A 120 -9.03 -2.08 16.87
CA LEU A 120 -8.58 -1.98 15.47
C LEU A 120 -7.59 -3.11 15.18
N LEU A 121 -7.93 -4.00 14.27
CA LEU A 121 -7.06 -5.08 13.82
C LEU A 121 -6.50 -4.70 12.45
N ILE A 122 -5.19 -4.54 12.34
CA ILE A 122 -4.54 -4.19 11.07
C ILE A 122 -3.53 -5.28 10.75
N ASN A 123 -3.75 -5.99 9.65
CA ASN A 123 -2.79 -6.96 9.14
C ASN A 123 -1.72 -6.27 8.28
N ASN A 124 -0.48 -6.78 8.27
CA ASN A 124 0.62 -6.28 7.42
C ASN A 124 0.88 -4.76 7.54
N CYS A 125 0.98 -4.24 8.75
CA CYS A 125 1.24 -2.81 8.99
C CYS A 125 2.63 -2.34 8.52
N ASP A 126 3.53 -3.26 8.18
CA ASP A 126 4.86 -2.97 7.65
C ASP A 126 4.91 -2.89 6.12
N TYR A 127 3.75 -2.76 5.47
CA TYR A 127 3.71 -2.42 4.06
C TYR A 127 4.33 -1.03 3.81
N GLU A 128 5.14 -0.91 2.76
CA GLU A 128 6.00 0.25 2.54
C GLU A 128 5.22 1.57 2.49
N GLU A 129 4.04 1.56 1.84
CA GLU A 129 3.15 2.72 1.74
C GLU A 129 2.65 3.19 3.11
N LEU A 130 2.34 2.26 4.03
CA LEU A 130 1.87 2.60 5.38
C LEU A 130 2.99 3.10 6.29
N ILE A 131 4.23 2.60 6.08
CA ILE A 131 5.40 3.05 6.84
C ILE A 131 5.73 4.52 6.49
N TYR A 132 5.55 4.92 5.24
CA TYR A 132 5.85 6.28 4.77
C TYR A 132 4.67 7.25 4.85
N ASP A 133 3.44 6.76 5.05
CA ASP A 133 2.28 7.62 5.29
C ASP A 133 2.29 8.23 6.70
N THR A 134 2.88 9.41 6.80
CA THR A 134 2.91 10.23 8.03
C THR A 134 1.49 10.61 8.49
N THR A 135 0.58 10.87 7.55
CA THR A 135 -0.77 11.35 7.90
C THR A 135 -1.61 10.27 8.58
N LEU A 136 -1.50 9.02 8.10
CA LEU A 136 -2.13 7.87 8.74
C LEU A 136 -1.59 7.64 10.15
N GLN A 137 -0.27 7.72 10.33
CA GLN A 137 0.36 7.52 11.63
C GLN A 137 -0.06 8.59 12.65
N GLU A 138 -0.16 9.86 12.22
CA GLU A 138 -0.66 10.95 13.06
C GLU A 138 -2.14 10.76 13.42
N CYS A 139 -2.98 10.38 12.45
CA CYS A 139 -4.40 10.11 12.70
C CYS A 139 -4.57 8.94 13.68
N LEU A 140 -3.87 7.82 13.46
CA LEU A 140 -3.91 6.66 14.34
C LEU A 140 -3.48 7.02 15.76
N THR A 141 -2.43 7.82 15.89
CA THR A 141 -1.92 8.31 17.20
C THR A 141 -2.95 9.16 17.92
N THR A 142 -3.62 10.06 17.19
CA THR A 142 -4.66 10.95 17.72
C THR A 142 -5.86 10.15 18.25
N ILE A 143 -6.31 9.15 17.50
CA ILE A 143 -7.46 8.30 17.86
C ILE A 143 -7.11 7.38 19.05
N CYS A 144 -5.97 6.70 19.02
CA CYS A 144 -5.53 5.81 20.10
C CYS A 144 -5.22 6.53 21.41
N SER A 145 -5.02 7.85 21.38
CA SER A 145 -4.83 8.66 22.59
C SER A 145 -6.05 8.67 23.53
N THR A 146 -7.25 8.41 23.02
CA THR A 146 -8.53 8.43 23.78
C THR A 146 -8.63 7.33 24.85
N LYS A 147 -7.73 6.34 24.86
CA LYS A 147 -7.78 5.10 25.68
C LYS A 147 -9.07 4.27 25.53
N LYS A 148 -10.00 4.68 24.66
CA LYS A 148 -11.20 3.91 24.27
C LYS A 148 -10.91 3.04 23.04
N ILE A 149 -9.89 3.41 22.27
CA ILE A 149 -9.49 2.70 21.06
C ILE A 149 -8.08 2.16 21.26
N PHE A 150 -7.89 0.88 20.97
CA PHE A 150 -6.58 0.26 20.90
C PHE A 150 -6.45 -0.47 19.57
N PHE A 151 -5.21 -0.57 19.07
CA PHE A 151 -4.94 -1.32 17.86
C PHE A 151 -4.04 -2.53 18.12
N ILE A 152 -4.25 -3.57 17.31
CA ILE A 152 -3.43 -4.77 17.23
C ILE A 152 -2.97 -4.87 15.78
N GLY A 153 -1.68 -4.65 15.58
CA GLY A 153 -1.03 -4.74 14.28
C GLY A 153 -0.25 -6.03 14.14
N THR A 154 -0.19 -6.59 12.94
CA THR A 154 0.82 -7.61 12.58
C THR A 154 1.86 -7.01 11.64
N CYS A 155 3.10 -7.44 11.79
CA CYS A 155 4.19 -7.04 10.90
C CYS A 155 5.13 -8.22 10.61
N THR A 156 5.72 -8.28 9.43
CA THR A 156 6.83 -9.21 9.18
C THR A 156 8.12 -8.68 9.81
N HIS A 157 8.36 -7.39 9.65
CA HIS A 157 9.48 -6.66 10.24
C HIS A 157 8.99 -5.63 11.27
N PRO A 158 9.72 -5.39 12.38
CA PRO A 158 9.32 -4.42 13.41
C PRO A 158 9.60 -2.96 12.99
N LEU A 159 9.18 -2.60 11.79
CA LEU A 159 9.33 -1.25 11.21
C LEU A 159 8.13 -0.35 11.51
N PHE A 160 6.99 -0.91 11.94
CA PHE A 160 5.81 -0.13 12.32
C PHE A 160 5.70 0.01 13.86
N PRO A 161 5.38 1.20 14.40
CA PRO A 161 5.33 2.50 13.72
C PRO A 161 6.72 2.95 13.24
N SER A 162 6.73 3.80 12.19
CA SER A 162 7.93 4.17 11.45
C SER A 162 9.10 4.58 12.36
N PRO A 163 10.33 4.07 12.15
CA PRO A 163 11.45 4.39 13.02
C PRO A 163 11.77 5.89 12.95
N GLY A 164 11.75 6.56 14.10
CA GLY A 164 12.03 7.99 14.20
C GLY A 164 10.81 8.92 14.04
N SER A 165 9.61 8.38 13.86
CA SER A 165 8.38 9.18 13.93
C SER A 165 7.91 9.37 15.39
N ASN A 166 7.25 10.49 15.67
CA ASN A 166 6.66 10.77 17.00
C ASN A 166 5.60 9.71 17.37
N ALA A 167 4.91 9.14 16.36
CA ALA A 167 3.91 8.09 16.54
C ALA A 167 4.47 6.85 17.26
N ARG A 168 5.76 6.53 17.10
CA ARG A 168 6.39 5.39 17.78
C ARG A 168 6.40 5.52 19.30
N GLU A 169 6.58 6.74 19.81
CA GLU A 169 6.58 7.02 21.25
C GLU A 169 5.16 7.17 21.79
N GLU A 170 4.29 7.82 21.02
CA GLU A 170 2.92 8.14 21.44
C GLU A 170 1.98 6.92 21.43
N LEU A 171 2.11 6.01 20.46
CA LEU A 171 1.29 4.81 20.37
C LEU A 171 1.61 3.76 21.46
N ARG A 172 2.75 3.87 22.16
CA ARG A 172 3.14 2.98 23.28
C ARG A 172 2.95 1.48 22.98
N CYS A 173 3.40 1.04 21.81
CA CYS A 173 3.23 -0.33 21.36
C CYS A 173 4.00 -1.35 22.22
N TYR A 174 3.35 -2.45 22.55
CA TYR A 174 3.97 -3.66 23.05
C TYR A 174 4.31 -4.58 21.88
N PHE A 175 5.60 -4.79 21.66
CA PHE A 175 6.10 -5.62 20.57
C PHE A 175 6.20 -7.08 21.01
N LEU A 176 5.35 -7.93 20.45
CA LEU A 176 5.34 -9.37 20.69
C LEU A 176 5.99 -10.10 19.51
N LYS A 177 7.04 -10.87 19.78
CA LYS A 177 7.68 -11.69 18.74
C LYS A 177 6.93 -13.01 18.58
N PHE A 178 6.35 -13.24 17.41
CA PHE A 178 5.76 -14.53 17.06
C PHE A 178 5.90 -14.78 15.55
N SER A 179 6.63 -15.83 15.19
CA SER A 179 6.73 -16.28 13.80
C SER A 179 5.70 -17.38 13.57
N THR A 180 5.10 -17.49 12.39
CA THR A 180 4.22 -18.62 12.03
C THR A 180 4.90 -19.55 11.03
N PHE A 181 5.86 -19.02 10.26
CA PHE A 181 6.46 -19.67 9.08
C PHE A 181 5.42 -20.14 8.04
N LYS A 182 4.19 -19.63 8.11
CA LYS A 182 3.20 -19.82 7.05
C LYS A 182 3.60 -18.93 5.88
N TYR A 183 3.48 -19.45 4.66
CA TYR A 183 3.73 -18.67 3.46
C TYR A 183 2.79 -17.46 3.45
N LEU A 184 3.35 -16.28 3.17
CA LEU A 184 2.55 -15.10 2.93
C LEU A 184 1.98 -15.26 1.52
N GLU A 185 0.73 -15.72 1.42
CA GLU A 185 -0.03 -15.57 0.19
C GLU A 185 -0.24 -14.06 0.01
N CYS A 186 0.70 -13.40 -0.65
CA CYS A 186 0.40 -12.12 -1.27
C CYS A 186 -0.76 -12.41 -2.23
N GLU A 187 -1.95 -11.84 -2.00
CA GLU A 187 -3.03 -11.87 -3.00
C GLU A 187 -2.61 -11.16 -4.32
N ASP A 188 -1.44 -10.52 -4.31
CA ASP A 188 -0.71 -10.03 -5.48
C ASP A 188 0.12 -11.09 -6.23
N GLY A 189 0.13 -12.33 -5.75
CA GLY A 189 1.08 -13.39 -6.09
C GLY A 189 0.61 -14.42 -7.11
N ASP A 190 -0.13 -14.00 -8.14
CA ASP A 190 -0.27 -14.78 -9.39
C ASP A 190 0.60 -14.21 -10.54
N ASP A 191 1.40 -13.15 -10.32
CA ASP A 191 2.12 -12.46 -11.41
C ASP A 191 3.67 -12.47 -11.29
N ASP A 192 4.25 -13.06 -10.23
CA ASP A 192 5.72 -13.26 -10.13
C ASP A 192 6.14 -14.67 -10.58
N ASP A 193 5.19 -15.53 -10.92
CA ASP A 193 5.51 -16.64 -11.82
C ASP A 193 5.87 -16.01 -13.16
N MET A 194 7.15 -16.12 -13.51
CA MET A 194 7.65 -15.98 -14.87
C MET A 194 7.00 -17.08 -15.75
N ASP A 195 5.68 -17.02 -15.91
CA ASP A 195 4.93 -17.78 -16.88
C ASP A 195 5.07 -17.06 -18.23
N VAL A 196 6.20 -17.41 -18.84
CA VAL A 196 6.41 -17.51 -20.26
C VAL A 196 5.21 -18.27 -20.86
N ASP A 197 4.12 -17.59 -21.25
CA ASP A 197 3.22 -17.96 -22.35
C ASP A 197 2.00 -17.01 -22.54
N GLY A 198 2.22 -15.69 -22.48
CA GLY A 198 1.23 -14.71 -22.91
C GLY A 198 1.89 -13.41 -23.37
N ASP A 199 1.57 -12.92 -24.58
CA ASP A 199 2.11 -11.68 -25.16
C ASP A 199 1.72 -10.38 -24.38
N GLU A 200 1.00 -10.49 -23.27
CA GLU A 200 0.58 -9.39 -22.40
C GLU A 200 1.30 -9.45 -21.05
N VAL A 201 2.27 -8.57 -20.85
CA VAL A 201 2.91 -8.34 -19.54
C VAL A 201 1.93 -7.56 -18.66
N THR A 202 1.54 -8.11 -17.52
CA THR A 202 0.68 -7.46 -16.51
C THR A 202 1.45 -6.38 -15.75
N HIS A 203 1.69 -5.24 -16.41
CA HIS A 203 2.26 -4.07 -15.76
C HIS A 203 1.30 -3.50 -14.69
N LYS A 204 1.76 -3.41 -13.43
CA LYS A 204 1.06 -2.69 -12.34
C LYS A 204 1.43 -1.20 -12.35
N THR A 205 0.54 -0.35 -11.83
CA THR A 205 0.77 1.10 -11.72
C THR A 205 2.04 1.44 -10.92
N GLN A 206 2.32 0.73 -9.82
CA GLN A 206 3.58 0.89 -9.08
C GLN A 206 4.82 0.60 -9.94
N SER A 207 4.80 -0.48 -10.72
CA SER A 207 5.95 -0.87 -11.54
C SER A 207 6.27 0.20 -12.59
N ILE A 208 5.23 0.76 -13.23
CA ILE A 208 5.37 1.88 -14.17
C ILE A 208 5.90 3.12 -13.45
N LYS A 209 5.42 3.41 -12.23
CA LYS A 209 5.87 4.55 -11.44
C LYS A 209 7.35 4.47 -11.07
N VAL A 210 7.83 3.30 -10.63
CA VAL A 210 9.24 3.10 -10.30
C VAL A 210 10.12 3.33 -11.53
N VAL A 211 9.73 2.77 -12.69
CA VAL A 211 10.44 3.01 -13.95
C VAL A 211 10.38 4.47 -14.35
N TYR A 212 9.22 5.12 -14.23
CA TYR A 212 9.06 6.54 -14.53
C TYR A 212 9.97 7.39 -13.64
N ASP A 213 10.05 7.10 -12.34
CA ASP A 213 10.87 7.86 -11.41
C ASP A 213 12.37 7.74 -11.63
N SER A 214 12.85 6.63 -12.22
CA SER A 214 14.25 6.48 -12.63
C SER A 214 14.61 7.25 -13.91
N LEU A 215 13.61 7.66 -14.71
CA LEU A 215 13.84 8.35 -15.98
C LEU A 215 14.45 9.75 -15.77
N THR A 216 15.31 10.14 -16.71
CA THR A 216 15.80 11.53 -16.79
C THR A 216 14.65 12.51 -17.12
N PRO A 217 14.73 13.80 -16.75
CA PRO A 217 13.66 14.76 -17.01
C PRO A 217 13.25 14.87 -18.50
N ASN A 218 14.20 14.71 -19.43
CA ASN A 218 13.90 14.72 -20.86
C ASN A 218 13.22 13.43 -21.31
N THR A 219 13.62 12.28 -20.74
CA THR A 219 12.97 10.98 -20.99
C THR A 219 11.55 10.97 -20.41
N LYS A 220 11.30 11.58 -19.26
CA LYS A 220 9.95 11.79 -18.70
C LYS A 220 9.04 12.56 -19.66
N LYS A 221 9.53 13.67 -20.22
CA LYS A 221 8.78 14.45 -21.23
C LYS A 221 8.53 13.64 -22.51
N LEU A 222 9.53 12.89 -22.98
CA LEU A 222 9.37 12.00 -24.12
C LEU A 222 8.31 10.93 -23.86
N PHE A 223 8.27 10.38 -22.63
CA PHE A 223 7.25 9.44 -22.20
C PHE A 223 5.85 10.08 -22.27
N THR A 224 5.66 11.28 -21.71
CA THR A 224 4.38 12.00 -21.76
C THR A 224 3.93 12.24 -23.21
N LEU A 225 4.83 12.73 -24.07
CA LEU A 225 4.56 12.97 -25.49
C LEU A 225 4.18 11.66 -26.21
N MET A 226 4.90 10.58 -25.93
CA MET A 226 4.60 9.26 -26.48
C MET A 226 3.20 8.77 -26.05
N MET A 227 2.83 8.95 -24.78
CA MET A 227 1.51 8.56 -24.28
C MET A 227 0.39 9.38 -24.91
N GLN A 228 0.57 10.69 -25.07
CA GLN A 228 -0.38 11.55 -25.80
C GLN A 228 -0.58 11.08 -27.25
N LEU A 229 0.50 10.66 -27.92
CA LEU A 229 0.40 10.10 -29.27
C LEU A 229 -0.31 8.75 -29.33
N PHE A 230 -0.16 7.91 -28.30
CA PHE A 230 -0.93 6.69 -28.18
C PHE A 230 -2.42 6.99 -27.95
N VAL A 231 -2.75 7.95 -27.09
CA VAL A 231 -4.14 8.39 -26.85
C VAL A 231 -4.77 8.89 -28.14
N LYS A 232 -4.09 9.78 -28.88
CA LYS A 232 -4.54 10.28 -30.19
C LYS A 232 -4.77 9.17 -31.21
N ASN A 233 -3.98 8.11 -31.16
CA ASN A 233 -4.11 6.95 -32.04
C ASN A 233 -4.98 5.82 -31.46
N ASN A 234 -5.81 6.11 -30.46
CA ASN A 234 -6.68 5.13 -29.80
C ASN A 234 -5.92 3.89 -29.27
N PHE A 235 -4.74 4.10 -28.71
CA PHE A 235 -3.84 3.09 -28.12
C PHE A 235 -3.43 1.96 -29.08
N LYS A 236 -3.42 2.21 -30.40
CA LYS A 236 -3.03 1.20 -31.40
C LYS A 236 -1.51 1.09 -31.52
N SER A 237 -0.95 1.82 -32.47
CA SER A 237 0.49 1.83 -32.74
C SER A 237 0.89 3.20 -33.26
N ILE A 238 2.05 3.68 -32.82
CA ILE A 238 2.63 4.94 -33.30
C ILE A 238 3.83 4.64 -34.19
N PHE A 239 4.06 5.47 -35.20
CA PHE A 239 5.26 5.34 -36.03
C PHE A 239 6.44 6.03 -35.37
N SER A 240 7.62 5.43 -35.46
CA SER A 240 8.85 6.01 -34.92
C SER A 240 9.19 7.37 -35.55
N ASP A 241 8.81 7.58 -36.80
CA ASP A 241 9.07 8.84 -37.52
C ASP A 241 8.22 9.99 -36.98
N ASP A 242 6.97 9.70 -36.57
CA ASP A 242 6.03 10.68 -36.02
C ASP A 242 6.45 11.11 -34.62
N LEU A 243 6.79 10.13 -33.77
CA LEU A 243 7.37 10.38 -32.46
C LEU A 243 8.66 11.20 -32.56
N PHE A 244 9.53 10.89 -33.51
CA PHE A 244 10.76 11.65 -33.73
C PHE A 244 10.50 13.09 -34.16
N SER A 245 9.54 13.32 -35.06
CA SER A 245 9.21 14.66 -35.52
C SER A 245 8.75 15.53 -34.36
N GLN A 246 7.82 15.03 -33.54
CA GLN A 246 7.27 15.79 -32.42
C GLN A 246 8.29 15.98 -31.29
N ALA A 247 9.08 14.95 -30.97
CA ALA A 247 10.14 15.06 -29.98
C ALA A 247 11.23 16.06 -30.40
N ARG A 248 11.47 16.21 -31.71
CA ARG A 248 12.38 17.24 -32.24
C ARG A 248 11.77 18.63 -32.16
N ASP A 249 10.47 18.77 -32.45
CA ASP A 249 9.76 20.05 -32.41
C ASP A 249 9.67 20.61 -30.98
N GLU A 250 9.63 19.73 -29.98
CA GLU A 250 9.72 20.07 -28.54
C GLU A 250 11.16 20.18 -28.01
N PHE A 251 12.18 20.05 -28.87
CA PHE A 251 13.59 20.08 -28.50
C PHE A 251 14.02 19.01 -27.48
N LEU A 252 13.32 17.87 -27.42
CA LEU A 252 13.64 16.74 -26.53
C LEU A 252 14.83 15.92 -27.06
N VAL A 253 14.94 15.79 -28.39
CA VAL A 253 15.96 14.96 -29.05
C VAL A 253 16.65 15.71 -30.19
N ASN A 254 17.96 15.52 -30.30
CA ASN A 254 18.80 16.15 -31.35
C ASN A 254 19.07 15.22 -32.54
N SER A 255 18.86 13.91 -32.39
CA SER A 255 19.06 12.93 -33.45
C SER A 255 18.21 11.68 -33.20
N VAL A 256 17.99 10.89 -34.25
CA VAL A 256 17.25 9.62 -34.16
C VAL A 256 17.96 8.65 -33.21
N THR A 257 19.29 8.66 -33.15
CA THR A 257 20.07 7.82 -32.24
C THR A 257 19.78 8.13 -30.77
N VAL A 258 19.71 9.41 -30.41
CA VAL A 258 19.38 9.85 -29.04
C VAL A 258 17.97 9.43 -28.65
N MET A 259 17.01 9.54 -29.58
CA MET A 259 15.66 9.03 -29.34
C MET A 259 15.66 7.51 -29.15
N GLN A 260 16.43 6.76 -29.95
CA GLN A 260 16.51 5.31 -29.82
C GLN A 260 17.13 4.89 -28.48
N GLU A 261 18.15 5.61 -27.99
CA GLU A 261 18.73 5.40 -26.65
C GLU A 261 17.67 5.62 -25.55
N MET A 262 16.93 6.73 -25.59
CA MET A 262 15.83 6.99 -24.64
C MET A 262 14.72 5.94 -24.72
N MET A 263 14.40 5.46 -25.93
CA MET A 263 13.41 4.41 -26.15
C MET A 263 13.88 3.03 -25.68
N THR A 264 15.18 2.83 -25.44
CA THR A 264 15.71 1.53 -25.01
C THR A 264 15.22 1.20 -23.61
N GLU A 265 15.13 2.21 -22.73
CA GLU A 265 14.56 2.06 -21.38
C GLU A 265 13.11 1.59 -21.42
N PHE A 266 12.29 2.11 -22.34
CA PHE A 266 10.89 1.67 -22.50
C PHE A 266 10.75 0.28 -23.16
N LEU A 267 11.72 -0.13 -23.97
CA LEU A 267 11.76 -1.45 -24.60
C LEU A 267 12.22 -2.51 -23.60
N ASP A 268 13.24 -2.20 -22.80
CA ASP A 268 13.82 -3.10 -21.79
C ASP A 268 12.84 -3.37 -20.66
N HIS A 269 12.06 -2.35 -20.26
CA HIS A 269 10.97 -2.50 -19.29
C HIS A 269 9.64 -2.95 -19.91
N GLU A 270 9.63 -3.36 -21.19
CA GLU A 270 8.46 -3.87 -21.91
C GLU A 270 7.21 -2.96 -21.85
N ILE A 271 7.40 -1.66 -21.69
CA ILE A 271 6.33 -0.65 -21.76
C ILE A 271 5.79 -0.57 -23.19
N VAL A 272 6.71 -0.63 -24.16
CA VAL A 272 6.41 -0.64 -25.59
C VAL A 272 7.18 -1.76 -26.28
N ASN A 273 6.61 -2.26 -27.37
CA ASN A 273 7.26 -3.21 -28.27
C ASN A 273 7.58 -2.53 -29.61
N ARG A 274 8.76 -2.83 -30.15
CA ARG A 274 9.16 -2.39 -31.50
C ARG A 274 8.75 -3.44 -32.53
N HIS A 275 7.98 -3.03 -33.54
CA HIS A 275 7.60 -3.89 -34.67
C HIS A 275 8.00 -3.23 -35.99
N HIS A 276 8.41 -4.04 -36.97
CA HIS A 276 8.69 -3.57 -38.33
C HIS A 276 7.50 -3.86 -39.24
N ASP A 277 6.95 -2.84 -39.88
CA ASP A 277 5.90 -3.04 -40.88
C ASP A 277 6.47 -3.70 -42.14
N SER A 278 5.59 -4.26 -42.97
CA SER A 278 5.88 -4.85 -44.29
C SER A 278 6.66 -3.91 -45.23
N ALA A 279 6.56 -2.60 -45.01
CA ALA A 279 7.31 -1.55 -45.72
C ALA A 279 8.67 -1.19 -45.08
N GLY A 280 9.11 -1.90 -44.03
CA GLY A 280 10.36 -1.64 -43.31
C GLY A 280 10.32 -0.49 -42.30
N LYS A 281 9.17 0.17 -42.13
CA LYS A 281 8.99 1.25 -41.15
C LYS A 281 8.86 0.70 -39.73
N VAL A 282 9.41 1.42 -38.76
CA VAL A 282 9.36 1.06 -37.35
C VAL A 282 8.09 1.63 -36.72
N LYS A 283 7.30 0.76 -36.07
CA LYS A 283 6.16 1.13 -35.25
C LYS A 283 6.36 0.67 -33.81
N PHE A 284 5.86 1.46 -32.86
CA PHE A 284 5.80 1.11 -31.45
C PHE A 284 4.37 0.70 -31.10
N ILE A 285 4.23 -0.39 -30.37
CA ILE A 285 2.96 -0.93 -29.87
C ILE A 285 3.01 -0.89 -28.35
N LEU A 286 1.96 -0.39 -27.70
CA LEU A 286 1.87 -0.34 -26.25
C LEU A 286 1.61 -1.75 -25.71
N LYS A 287 2.36 -2.16 -24.67
CA LYS A 287 2.21 -3.45 -23.99
C LYS A 287 1.43 -3.35 -22.66
N ILE A 288 1.01 -2.15 -22.28
CA ILE A 288 0.30 -1.85 -21.05
C ILE A 288 -1.20 -1.75 -21.31
N LYS A 289 -2.03 -2.25 -20.38
CA LYS A 289 -3.48 -2.10 -20.43
C LYS A 289 -3.88 -0.62 -20.31
N LYS A 290 -4.82 -0.18 -21.16
CA LYS A 290 -5.31 1.21 -21.21
C LYS A 290 -5.69 1.78 -19.83
N ASN A 291 -6.43 1.01 -19.02
CA ASN A 291 -6.92 1.47 -17.72
C ASN A 291 -5.76 1.80 -16.75
N VAL A 292 -4.76 0.91 -16.67
CA VAL A 292 -3.58 1.10 -15.80
C VAL A 292 -2.79 2.35 -16.20
N LEU A 293 -2.68 2.60 -17.51
CA LEU A 293 -1.97 3.76 -18.01
C LEU A 293 -2.70 5.07 -17.70
N ILE A 294 -4.03 5.09 -17.82
CA ILE A 294 -4.83 6.27 -17.47
C ILE A 294 -4.73 6.55 -15.97
N ASP A 295 -4.90 5.52 -15.13
CA ASP A 295 -4.77 5.63 -13.67
C ASP A 295 -3.37 6.17 -13.28
N PHE A 296 -2.32 5.71 -13.96
CA PHE A 296 -0.96 6.22 -13.77
C PHE A 296 -0.84 7.71 -14.14
N MET A 297 -1.32 8.10 -15.33
CA MET A 297 -1.21 9.48 -15.80
C MET A 297 -2.00 10.46 -14.93
N GLU A 298 -3.18 10.06 -14.45
CA GLU A 298 -3.96 10.83 -13.48
C GLU A 298 -3.22 10.98 -12.15
N SER A 299 -2.56 9.92 -11.67
CA SER A 299 -1.81 9.95 -10.40
C SER A 299 -0.60 10.90 -10.44
N GLU A 300 0.02 11.08 -11.60
CA GLU A 300 1.17 11.97 -11.80
C GLU A 300 0.77 13.39 -12.28
N GLY A 301 -0.52 13.66 -12.47
CA GLY A 301 -1.03 14.96 -12.91
C GLY A 301 -0.61 15.33 -14.34
N LEU A 302 -0.41 14.34 -15.22
CA LEU A 302 -0.06 14.56 -16.62
C LEU A 302 -1.34 14.78 -17.43
N GLU A 303 -1.50 15.96 -18.03
CA GLU A 303 -2.69 16.28 -18.83
C GLU A 303 -2.74 15.45 -20.12
N LEU A 304 -3.83 14.69 -20.25
CA LEU A 304 -4.25 14.06 -21.49
C LEU A 304 -5.15 15.04 -22.23
N GLU A 305 -4.58 15.80 -23.18
CA GLU A 305 -5.41 16.57 -24.11
C GLU A 305 -6.15 15.60 -25.03
N GLU A 306 -7.38 15.24 -24.66
CA GLU A 306 -8.36 14.70 -25.61
C GLU A 306 -8.85 15.87 -26.46
N GLU A 307 -8.29 16.07 -27.67
CA GLU A 307 -8.94 16.92 -28.65
C GLU A 307 -10.28 16.26 -29.04
N GLU A 308 -11.38 16.93 -28.70
CA GLU A 308 -12.74 16.60 -29.13
C GLU A 308 -12.77 16.42 -30.66
N ASP A 309 -13.15 15.23 -31.12
CA ASP A 309 -13.43 14.93 -32.53
C ASP A 309 -14.40 15.98 -33.10
N SER A 310 -14.00 16.66 -34.19
CA SER A 310 -14.88 17.44 -35.07
C SER A 310 -14.76 17.02 -36.52
#